data_AF-A0A6A6AFT7-F1
#
_entry.id   AF-A0A6A6AFT7-F1
#
_cell.length_a   1.000
_cell.length_b   1.000
_cell.length_c   1.000
_cell.angle_alpha   90.00
_cell.angle_beta   90.00
_cell.angle_gamma   90.00
#
_symmetry.space_group_name_H-M   'P 1'
#
loop_
_entity.id
_entity.type
_entity.pdbx_description
1 polymer ?
#
loop_
_entity_poly.entity_id
_entity_poly.type
_entity_poly.pdbx_seq_one_letter_code
_entity_poly.pdbx_strand_id
1 'polypeptide(L)'
;MTVFASKEALTSLGLEHLQPSHAHLSQDCTICTRPLALTPPHTAHPTKSHRAVRIVACGHIHGLECLSAWLDVGNSCPTCKRMLFSASGNAITDQDVADVLEILGPRYGQRRVLAAVARIVAKGEVEGERLRHLGELERERLRVQDGRVKSAGFTLSGEDFLESGDEMGWDGEDDDDDDEGDFGVMDVEEDDRK
;
A
#
# COMPACT_ATOMS: atom_id res chain seq x y z
N MET A 1 -0.57 -1.55 15.19
CA MET A 1 -1.87 -1.13 14.65
C MET A 1 -1.67 0.22 13.99
N THR A 2 -1.89 0.31 12.68
CA THR A 2 -1.93 1.57 11.93
C THR A 2 -3.23 2.29 12.27
N VAL A 3 -3.21 3.61 12.40
CA VAL A 3 -4.37 4.37 12.89
C VAL A 3 -5.24 4.86 11.72
N PHE A 4 -4.64 5.05 10.54
CA PHE A 4 -5.32 5.53 9.35
C PHE A 4 -5.11 4.56 8.17
N ALA A 5 -6.12 4.46 7.30
CA ALA A 5 -6.11 3.55 6.15
C ALA A 5 -5.16 4.02 5.03
N SER A 6 -5.01 5.33 4.85
CA SER A 6 -4.16 5.93 3.82
C SER A 6 -3.59 7.28 4.28
N LYS A 7 -2.62 7.80 3.52
CA LYS A 7 -2.07 9.15 3.70
C LYS A 7 -3.16 10.23 3.59
N GLU A 8 -4.11 10.06 2.68
CA GLU A 8 -5.23 10.97 2.49
C GLU A 8 -6.15 10.98 3.71
N ALA A 9 -6.44 9.81 4.28
CA ALA A 9 -7.20 9.67 5.51
C ALA A 9 -6.48 10.34 6.70
N LEU A 10 -5.15 10.21 6.79
CA LEU A 10 -4.37 10.92 7.81
C LEU A 10 -4.45 12.44 7.61
N THR A 11 -4.33 12.91 6.36
CA THR A 11 -4.31 14.36 6.07
C THR A 11 -5.66 15.01 6.37
N SER A 12 -6.75 14.29 6.12
CA SER A 12 -8.12 14.79 6.33
C SER A 12 -8.62 14.65 7.77
N LEU A 13 -8.35 13.53 8.44
CA LEU A 13 -8.94 13.19 9.75
C LEU A 13 -7.92 13.12 10.88
N GLY A 14 -6.64 12.97 10.56
CA GLY A 14 -5.58 12.70 11.54
C GLY A 14 -4.65 13.87 11.84
N LEU A 15 -4.82 15.01 11.15
CA LEU A 15 -4.08 16.24 11.40
C LEU A 15 -5.00 17.30 12.01
N GLU A 16 -4.68 17.71 13.22
CA GLU A 16 -5.34 18.82 13.89
C GLU A 16 -4.52 20.10 13.68
N HIS A 17 -5.13 21.11 13.07
CA HIS A 17 -4.52 22.43 12.94
C HIS A 17 -4.51 23.13 14.29
N LEU A 18 -3.31 23.38 14.81
CA LEU A 18 -3.17 24.10 16.07
C LEU A 18 -3.37 25.59 15.84
N GLN A 19 -4.27 26.18 16.65
CA GLN A 19 -4.44 27.61 16.72
C GLN A 19 -3.25 28.25 17.45
N PRO A 20 -2.84 29.47 17.05
CA PRO A 20 -1.80 30.22 17.74
C PRO A 20 -2.19 30.43 19.20
N SER A 21 -1.45 29.82 20.13
CA SER A 21 -1.66 30.01 21.57
C SER A 21 -0.33 30.22 22.29
N HIS A 22 -0.36 31.03 23.34
CA HIS A 22 0.82 31.43 24.11
C HIS A 22 1.54 30.23 24.75
N ALA A 23 0.87 29.08 24.89
CA ALA A 23 1.42 27.85 25.45
C ALA A 23 2.41 27.11 24.52
N HIS A 24 2.44 27.45 23.23
CA HIS A 24 3.26 26.76 22.22
C HIS A 24 4.27 27.67 21.51
N LEU A 25 4.49 28.88 22.04
CA LEU A 25 5.35 29.93 21.46
C LEU A 25 6.83 29.52 21.26
N SER A 26 7.32 28.55 22.01
CA SER A 26 8.72 28.09 21.95
C SER A 26 8.87 26.71 21.30
N GLN A 27 7.87 26.22 20.58
CA GLN A 27 7.95 24.92 19.92
C GLN A 27 8.51 25.04 18.51
N ASP A 28 9.69 24.46 18.32
CA ASP A 28 10.31 24.32 17.01
C ASP A 28 9.85 23.05 16.31
N CYS A 29 9.78 23.10 14.99
CA CYS A 29 9.52 21.92 14.18
C CYS A 29 10.67 20.92 14.34
N THR A 30 10.42 19.71 14.83
CA THR A 30 11.48 18.69 15.02
C THR A 30 12.12 18.20 13.72
N ILE A 31 11.54 18.49 12.56
CA ILE A 31 12.05 18.07 11.24
C ILE A 31 13.05 19.09 10.69
N CYS A 32 12.73 20.39 10.78
CA CYS A 32 13.54 21.46 10.19
C CYS A 32 14.15 22.42 11.21
N THR A 33 13.89 22.21 12.50
CA THR A 33 14.34 23.01 13.65
C THR A 33 14.07 24.51 13.50
N ARG A 34 12.99 24.87 12.78
CA ARG A 34 12.54 26.26 12.62
C ARG A 34 11.32 26.53 13.49
N PRO A 35 11.13 27.79 13.92
CA PRO A 35 9.98 28.17 14.72
C PRO A 35 8.68 27.93 13.97
N LEU A 36 7.71 27.34 14.65
CA LEU A 36 6.35 27.19 14.12
C LEU A 36 5.64 28.55 14.10
N ALA A 37 4.82 28.79 13.08
CA ALA A 37 4.06 30.03 12.90
C ALA A 37 2.91 30.12 13.93
N LEU A 38 3.25 30.30 15.21
CA LEU A 38 2.32 30.38 16.34
C LEU A 38 2.33 31.78 16.99
N THR A 39 3.11 32.71 16.45
CA THR A 39 3.17 34.13 16.85
C THR A 39 2.34 35.01 15.90
N PRO A 40 1.56 35.98 16.43
CA PRO A 40 1.04 37.08 15.62
C PRO A 40 2.19 37.93 15.02
N PRO A 41 1.96 38.62 13.89
CA PRO A 41 3.00 39.12 12.97
C PRO A 41 3.88 40.28 13.47
N HIS A 42 3.93 40.55 14.78
CA HIS A 42 4.62 41.74 15.32
C HIS A 42 6.14 41.58 15.47
N THR A 43 6.68 40.37 15.36
CA THR A 43 8.14 40.14 15.36
C THR A 43 8.55 39.42 14.08
N ALA A 44 8.54 40.17 12.98
CA ALA A 44 8.98 39.71 11.67
C ALA A 44 10.51 39.45 11.68
N HIS A 45 10.90 38.21 12.01
CA HIS A 45 12.12 37.63 11.45
C HIS A 45 11.76 37.02 10.08
N PRO A 46 12.53 37.29 9.00
CA PRO A 46 12.19 36.91 7.62
C PRO A 46 12.40 35.42 7.31
N THR A 47 12.36 34.55 8.31
CA THR A 47 12.58 33.11 8.14
C THR A 47 11.23 32.41 8.05
N LYS A 48 10.92 31.87 6.86
CA LYS A 48 9.74 31.06 6.52
C LYS A 48 9.18 30.31 7.74
N SER A 49 8.08 30.81 8.31
CA SER A 49 7.39 30.18 9.43
C SER A 49 6.42 29.13 8.89
N HIS A 50 6.40 27.95 9.52
CA HIS A 50 5.61 26.81 9.04
C HIS A 50 4.31 26.72 9.85
N ARG A 51 3.16 26.52 9.17
CA ARG A 51 1.87 26.26 9.87
C ARG A 51 2.00 25.02 10.74
N ALA A 52 1.65 25.11 12.02
CA ALA A 52 1.73 23.97 12.94
C ALA A 52 0.54 23.01 12.78
N VAL A 53 0.83 21.72 12.81
CA VAL A 53 -0.17 20.64 12.87
C VAL A 53 0.21 19.63 13.95
N ARG A 54 -0.80 19.09 14.61
CA ARG A 54 -0.68 18.00 15.58
C ARG A 54 -1.19 16.71 14.96
N ILE A 55 -0.43 15.64 15.09
CA ILE A 55 -0.87 14.30 14.69
C ILE A 55 -1.77 13.75 15.80
N VAL A 56 -3.05 13.53 15.52
CA VAL A 56 -4.04 13.08 16.52
C VAL A 56 -3.64 11.74 17.15
N ALA A 57 -3.06 10.84 16.36
CA ALA A 57 -2.67 9.50 16.79
C ALA A 57 -1.54 9.46 17.83
N CYS A 58 -0.68 10.47 17.92
CA CYS A 58 0.47 10.48 18.82
C CYS A 58 0.70 11.78 19.57
N GLY A 59 -0.04 12.84 19.24
CA GLY A 59 0.03 14.15 19.89
C GLY A 59 1.26 14.99 19.53
N HIS A 60 2.15 14.53 18.65
CA HIS A 60 3.34 15.27 18.24
C HIS A 60 3.01 16.38 17.25
N ILE A 61 3.75 17.48 17.35
CA ILE A 61 3.51 18.73 16.62
C ILE A 61 4.64 18.96 15.63
N HIS A 62 4.30 19.24 14.39
CA HIS A 62 5.23 19.50 13.30
C HIS A 62 4.72 20.63 12.42
N GLY A 63 5.60 21.17 11.56
CA GLY A 63 5.16 22.07 10.49
C GLY A 63 4.45 21.27 9.39
N LEU A 64 3.31 21.76 8.89
CA LEU A 64 2.48 21.12 7.86
C LEU A 64 3.32 20.70 6.65
N GLU A 65 4.08 21.63 6.08
CA GLU A 65 4.94 21.38 4.91
C GLU A 65 6.07 20.37 5.17
N CYS A 66 6.57 20.33 6.41
CA CYS A 66 7.62 19.38 6.77
C CYS A 66 7.04 17.99 6.99
N LEU A 67 5.85 17.92 7.59
CA LEU A 67 5.15 16.68 7.81
C LEU A 67 4.64 16.10 6.48
N SER A 68 4.12 16.92 5.57
CA SER A 68 3.70 16.44 4.24
C SER A 68 4.88 15.82 3.48
N ALA A 69 6.01 16.53 3.40
CA ALA A 69 7.23 16.03 2.75
C ALA A 69 7.76 14.74 3.41
N TRP A 70 7.66 14.63 4.73
CA TRP A 70 8.02 13.40 5.44
C TRP A 70 7.10 12.24 5.09
N LEU A 71 5.79 12.51 4.96
CA LEU A 71 4.78 11.51 4.63
C LEU A 71 4.70 11.17 3.13
N ASP A 72 5.40 11.91 2.28
CA ASP A 72 5.65 11.53 0.88
C ASP A 72 6.61 10.34 0.79
N VAL A 73 7.60 10.28 1.68
CA VAL A 73 8.65 9.26 1.67
C VAL A 73 8.42 8.15 2.69
N GLY A 74 7.63 8.42 3.74
CA GLY A 74 7.41 7.49 4.84
C GLY A 74 5.98 7.51 5.35
N ASN A 75 5.68 6.57 6.23
CA ASN A 75 4.34 6.37 6.80
C ASN A 75 4.34 6.44 8.34
N SER A 76 5.38 7.02 8.94
CA SER A 76 5.58 7.03 10.39
C SER A 76 5.80 8.43 10.95
N CYS A 77 5.50 8.61 12.24
CA CYS A 77 5.75 9.87 12.94
C CYS A 77 7.27 10.10 13.12
N PRO A 78 7.80 11.30 12.78
CA PRO A 78 9.22 11.62 12.97
C PRO A 78 9.71 11.50 14.41
N THR A 79 8.85 11.81 15.40
CA THR A 79 9.25 11.84 16.81
C THR A 79 9.16 10.47 17.47
N CYS A 80 8.01 9.80 17.38
CA CYS A 80 7.79 8.53 18.08
C CYS A 80 7.90 7.30 17.18
N LYS A 81 8.15 7.46 15.87
CA LYS A 81 8.24 6.38 14.88
C LYS A 81 7.00 5.49 14.79
N ARG A 82 5.87 5.90 15.39
CA ARG A 82 4.59 5.21 15.29
C ARG A 82 4.14 5.25 13.83
N MET A 83 3.82 4.09 13.26
CA MET A 83 3.21 4.02 11.94
C MET A 83 1.83 4.69 11.97
N LEU A 84 1.64 5.67 11.10
CA LEU A 84 0.44 6.48 11.01
C LEU A 84 -0.57 5.85 10.06
N PHE A 85 -0.11 5.39 8.89
CA PHE A 85 -0.90 4.63 7.95
C PHE A 85 -0.12 3.43 7.41
N SER A 86 -0.82 2.42 6.93
CA SER A 86 -0.18 1.39 6.10
C SER A 86 0.17 2.06 4.78
N ALA A 87 1.43 1.99 4.34
CA ALA A 87 1.75 2.34 2.95
C ALA A 87 0.77 1.54 2.09
N SER A 88 -0.04 2.24 1.29
CA SER A 88 -1.00 1.61 0.39
C SER A 88 -0.27 0.48 -0.30
N GLY A 89 -0.79 -0.74 -0.19
CA GLY A 89 -0.19 -1.95 -0.75
C GLY A 89 -0.19 -1.97 -2.29
N ASN A 90 -0.08 -0.80 -2.90
CA ASN A 90 0.23 -0.65 -4.31
C ASN A 90 1.61 -1.25 -4.48
N ALA A 91 1.70 -2.23 -5.38
CA ALA A 91 2.97 -2.76 -5.80
C ALA A 91 3.88 -1.59 -6.20
N ILE A 92 5.10 -1.58 -5.69
CA ILE A 92 6.10 -0.57 -6.06
C ILE A 92 6.25 -0.63 -7.57
N THR A 93 5.91 0.46 -8.25
CA THR A 93 5.98 0.53 -9.72
C THR A 93 7.37 0.99 -10.14
N ASP A 94 7.73 0.73 -11.41
CA ASP A 94 8.98 1.23 -11.99
C ASP A 94 9.07 2.77 -11.96
N GLN A 95 7.92 3.45 -12.00
CA GLN A 95 7.85 4.90 -11.87
C GLN A 95 8.25 5.36 -10.46
N ASP A 96 7.79 4.67 -9.41
CA ASP A 96 8.20 4.97 -8.04
C ASP A 96 9.71 4.80 -7.84
N VAL A 97 10.29 3.78 -8.48
CA VAL A 97 11.75 3.57 -8.48
C VAL A 97 12.46 4.71 -9.20
N ALA A 98 11.96 5.14 -10.36
CA ALA A 98 12.53 6.24 -11.12
C ALA A 98 12.50 7.57 -10.34
N ASP A 99 11.38 7.90 -9.72
CA ASP A 99 11.19 9.12 -8.93
C ASP A 99 12.15 9.16 -7.73
N VAL A 100 12.31 8.02 -7.04
CA VAL A 100 13.27 7.89 -5.92
C VAL A 100 14.70 8.08 -6.39
N LEU A 101 15.06 7.54 -7.55
CA LEU A 101 16.40 7.72 -8.15
C LEU A 101 16.64 9.15 -8.60
N GLU A 102 15.63 9.85 -9.10
CA GLU A 102 15.74 11.25 -9.50
C GLU A 102 15.96 12.17 -8.29
N ILE A 103 15.19 11.96 -7.22
CA ILE A 103 15.23 12.81 -6.02
C ILE A 103 16.48 12.51 -5.16
N LEU A 104 16.79 11.23 -4.93
CA LEU A 104 17.84 10.83 -3.98
C LEU A 104 19.17 10.50 -4.65
N GLY A 105 19.17 10.14 -5.94
CA GLY A 105 20.36 9.78 -6.71
C GLY A 105 21.45 10.85 -6.68
N PRO A 106 21.14 12.14 -6.93
CA PRO A 106 22.13 13.22 -6.90
C PRO A 106 22.74 13.46 -5.51
N ARG A 107 22.02 13.15 -4.42
CA ARG A 107 22.45 13.44 -3.05
C ARG A 107 23.24 12.31 -2.40
N TYR A 108 22.87 11.06 -2.70
CA TYR A 108 23.40 9.88 -1.99
C TYR A 108 24.12 8.89 -2.90
N GLY A 109 24.11 9.14 -4.22
CA GLY A 109 24.69 8.32 -5.26
C GLY A 109 23.71 7.26 -5.78
N GLN A 110 23.43 7.28 -7.09
CA GLN A 110 22.46 6.40 -7.75
C GLN A 110 22.61 4.92 -7.42
N ARG A 111 23.83 4.37 -7.47
CA ARG A 111 24.07 2.94 -7.17
C ARG A 111 23.64 2.54 -5.76
N ARG A 112 23.82 3.43 -4.78
CA ARG A 112 23.46 3.14 -3.37
C ARG A 112 21.96 3.20 -3.17
N VAL A 113 21.31 4.17 -3.79
CA VAL A 113 19.85 4.32 -3.78
C VAL A 113 19.20 3.12 -4.48
N LEU A 114 19.66 2.76 -5.68
CA LEU A 114 19.17 1.61 -6.44
C LEU A 114 19.30 0.30 -5.64
N ALA A 115 20.46 0.06 -5.01
CA ALA A 115 20.64 -1.13 -4.17
C ALA A 115 19.72 -1.14 -2.93
N ALA A 116 19.37 0.02 -2.39
CA ALA A 116 18.41 0.12 -1.30
C ALA A 116 16.98 -0.16 -1.76
N VAL A 117 16.58 0.40 -2.91
CA VAL A 117 15.25 0.17 -3.50
C VAL A 117 15.08 -1.29 -3.89
N ALA A 118 16.07 -1.91 -4.55
CA ALA A 118 16.03 -3.33 -4.93
C ALA A 118 15.79 -4.26 -3.73
N ARG A 119 16.39 -3.96 -2.56
CA ARG A 119 16.13 -4.74 -1.33
C ARG A 119 14.70 -4.58 -0.82
N ILE A 120 14.10 -3.41 -1.00
CA ILE A 120 12.73 -3.14 -0.58
C ILE A 120 11.76 -3.88 -1.51
N VAL A 121 11.99 -3.83 -2.83
CA VAL A 121 11.18 -4.54 -3.83
C VAL A 121 11.25 -6.05 -3.62
N ALA A 122 12.45 -6.63 -3.51
CA ALA A 122 12.64 -8.06 -3.28
C ALA A 122 11.96 -8.53 -1.98
N LYS A 123 11.98 -7.71 -0.93
CA LYS A 123 11.27 -8.02 0.31
C LYS A 123 9.75 -8.01 0.11
N GLY A 124 9.23 -7.05 -0.66
CA GLY A 124 7.82 -6.98 -1.02
C GLY A 124 7.36 -8.19 -1.82
N GLU A 125 8.16 -8.67 -2.76
CA GLU A 125 7.86 -9.86 -3.57
C GLU A 125 7.74 -11.12 -2.71
N VAL A 126 8.69 -11.35 -1.80
CA VAL A 126 8.67 -12.50 -0.87
C VAL A 126 7.44 -12.46 0.03
N GLU A 127 7.10 -11.28 0.57
CA GLU A 127 5.89 -11.11 1.39
C GLU A 127 4.61 -11.35 0.58
N GLY A 128 4.57 -10.86 -0.67
CA GLY A 128 3.45 -11.07 -1.60
C GLY A 128 3.29 -12.54 -2.02
N GLU A 129 4.38 -13.25 -2.30
CA GLU A 129 4.36 -14.69 -2.60
C GLU A 129 3.87 -15.51 -1.40
N ARG A 130 4.36 -15.19 -0.19
CA ARG A 130 3.87 -15.85 1.03
C ARG A 130 2.37 -15.66 1.22
N LEU A 131 1.86 -14.47 0.92
CA LEU A 131 0.43 -14.17 1.01
C LEU A 131 -0.38 -14.95 -0.04
N ARG A 132 0.12 -15.04 -1.29
CA ARG A 132 -0.51 -15.85 -2.35
C ARG A 132 -0.57 -17.32 -1.97
N HIS A 133 0.52 -17.88 -1.46
CA HIS A 133 0.58 -19.27 -1.00
C HIS A 133 -0.41 -19.54 0.14
N LEU A 134 -0.51 -18.65 1.12
CA LEU A 134 -1.51 -18.77 2.19
C LEU A 134 -2.94 -18.72 1.64
N GLY A 135 -3.23 -17.83 0.70
CA GLY A 135 -4.54 -17.74 0.06
C GLY A 135 -4.89 -18.96 -0.80
N GLU A 136 -3.90 -19.64 -1.37
CA GLU A 136 -4.09 -20.91 -2.08
C GLU A 136 -4.42 -22.05 -1.12
N LEU A 137 -3.66 -22.19 -0.02
CA LEU A 137 -3.96 -23.16 1.03
C LEU A 137 -5.35 -22.98 1.63
N GLU A 138 -5.78 -21.72 1.81
CA GLU A 138 -7.12 -21.42 2.34
C GLU A 138 -8.23 -21.78 1.34
N ARG A 139 -8.05 -21.48 0.04
CA ARG A 139 -8.97 -21.91 -1.01
C ARG A 139 -9.09 -23.43 -1.08
N GLU A 140 -7.98 -24.14 -0.97
CA GLU A 140 -7.98 -25.61 -0.97
C GLU A 140 -8.69 -26.18 0.26
N ARG A 141 -8.47 -25.57 1.44
CA ARG A 141 -9.20 -25.95 2.66
C ARG A 141 -10.71 -25.79 2.51
N LEU A 142 -11.16 -24.70 1.88
CA LEU A 142 -12.59 -24.46 1.62
C LEU A 142 -13.17 -25.48 0.64
N ARG A 143 -12.44 -25.86 -0.42
CA ARG A 143 -12.85 -26.91 -1.37
C ARG A 143 -13.07 -28.26 -0.69
N VAL A 144 -12.12 -28.66 0.17
CA VAL A 144 -12.24 -29.91 0.94
C VAL A 144 -13.43 -29.86 1.89
N GLN A 145 -13.66 -28.72 2.56
CA GLN A 145 -14.78 -28.55 3.47
C GLN A 145 -16.13 -28.61 2.72
N ASP A 146 -16.25 -27.95 1.57
CA ASP A 146 -17.45 -27.98 0.74
C ASP A 146 -17.73 -29.38 0.17
N GLY A 147 -16.70 -30.09 -0.31
CA GLY A 147 -16.81 -31.50 -0.73
C GLY A 147 -17.23 -32.44 0.41
N ARG A 148 -16.83 -32.14 1.65
CA ARG A 148 -17.26 -32.88 2.85
C ARG A 148 -18.70 -32.58 3.24
N VAL A 149 -19.17 -31.34 3.10
CA VAL A 149 -20.57 -30.97 3.35
C VAL A 149 -21.48 -31.58 2.27
N LYS A 150 -21.06 -31.58 1.01
CA LYS A 150 -21.79 -32.27 -0.09
C LYS A 150 -21.90 -33.79 0.13
N SER A 151 -20.86 -34.43 0.66
CA SER A 151 -20.89 -35.87 0.95
C SER A 151 -21.58 -36.24 2.27
N ALA A 152 -21.64 -35.33 3.25
CA ALA A 152 -22.34 -35.54 4.52
C ALA A 152 -23.81 -35.06 4.52
N GLY A 153 -24.20 -34.19 3.58
CA GLY A 153 -25.54 -33.59 3.48
C GLY A 153 -26.48 -34.22 2.46
N PHE A 154 -26.03 -35.22 1.69
CA PHE A 154 -26.88 -35.95 0.73
C PHE A 154 -27.22 -37.36 1.22
N THR A 155 -27.80 -37.46 2.41
CA THR A 155 -28.71 -38.57 2.71
C THR A 155 -30.12 -38.05 2.48
N LEU A 156 -30.58 -38.12 1.24
CA LEU A 156 -32.02 -38.10 0.96
C LEU A 156 -32.60 -39.36 1.61
N SER A 157 -33.08 -39.23 2.84
CA SER A 157 -34.12 -40.13 3.36
C SER A 157 -35.26 -40.09 2.34
N GLY A 158 -35.57 -41.24 1.75
CA GLY A 158 -36.38 -41.38 0.54
C GLY A 158 -37.88 -41.07 0.70
N GLU A 159 -38.24 -40.03 1.45
CA GLU A 159 -39.62 -39.66 1.75
C GLU A 159 -39.98 -38.19 1.43
N ASP A 160 -39.02 -37.33 1.03
CA ASP A 160 -39.30 -35.92 0.67
C ASP A 160 -39.33 -35.64 -0.85
N PHE A 161 -39.56 -36.67 -1.68
CA PHE A 161 -39.77 -36.52 -3.13
C PHE A 161 -41.26 -36.38 -3.44
N LEU A 162 -41.91 -35.32 -2.96
CA LEU A 162 -43.20 -34.90 -3.48
C LEU A 162 -43.24 -33.38 -3.68
N GLU A 163 -43.25 -33.02 -4.97
CA GLU A 163 -44.02 -31.92 -5.56
C GLU A 163 -43.42 -30.50 -5.47
N SER A 164 -42.60 -30.16 -6.47
CA SER A 164 -42.77 -28.90 -7.18
C SER A 164 -42.07 -28.99 -8.54
N GLY A 165 -42.87 -29.25 -9.58
CA GLY A 165 -42.43 -29.19 -10.97
C GLY A 165 -42.29 -27.74 -11.39
N ASP A 166 -41.04 -27.29 -11.51
CA ASP A 166 -40.68 -26.15 -12.35
C ASP A 166 -39.54 -26.61 -13.26
N GLU A 167 -39.92 -26.87 -14.50
CA GLU A 167 -39.09 -27.32 -15.60
C GLU A 167 -38.21 -26.15 -16.06
N MET A 168 -37.02 -25.99 -15.48
CA MET A 168 -36.01 -25.10 -16.07
C MET A 168 -35.27 -25.84 -17.16
N GLY A 169 -35.73 -25.64 -18.40
CA GLY A 169 -35.00 -26.00 -19.61
C GLY A 169 -33.66 -25.28 -19.63
N TRP A 170 -32.59 -26.05 -19.46
CA TRP A 170 -31.23 -25.61 -19.75
C TRP A 170 -30.96 -26.04 -21.19
N ASP A 171 -31.33 -25.17 -22.12
CA ASP A 171 -30.91 -25.26 -23.50
C ASP A 171 -29.42 -24.94 -23.57
N GLY A 172 -28.66 -25.92 -24.05
CA GLY A 172 -27.24 -25.76 -24.27
C GLY A 172 -26.96 -24.81 -25.42
N GLU A 173 -25.74 -24.29 -25.41
CA GLU A 173 -24.91 -24.13 -26.60
C GLU A 173 -23.47 -23.94 -26.08
N ASP A 174 -22.74 -25.07 -26.07
CA ASP A 174 -21.30 -25.10 -26.25
C ASP A 174 -21.01 -24.49 -27.62
N ASP A 175 -20.27 -23.40 -27.71
CA ASP A 175 -19.42 -23.10 -28.86
C ASP A 175 -18.43 -21.95 -28.60
N ASP A 176 -17.31 -22.05 -29.32
CA ASP A 176 -16.30 -21.04 -29.66
C ASP A 176 -15.01 -20.96 -28.79
N ASP A 177 -14.08 -21.85 -29.16
CA ASP A 177 -12.74 -21.53 -29.69
C ASP A 177 -12.08 -20.20 -29.30
N ASP A 178 -11.05 -20.27 -28.44
CA ASP A 178 -9.94 -19.30 -28.44
C ASP A 178 -8.63 -20.02 -28.83
N ASP A 179 -8.35 -19.92 -30.13
CA ASP A 179 -7.07 -20.11 -30.81
C ASP A 179 -6.09 -19.01 -30.38
N GLU A 180 -5.03 -19.36 -29.63
CA GLU A 180 -3.93 -18.43 -29.36
C GLU A 180 -2.58 -19.19 -29.34
N GLY A 181 -2.01 -19.38 -30.54
CA GLY A 181 -0.60 -19.06 -30.78
C GLY A 181 0.48 -20.09 -30.43
N ASP A 182 0.72 -21.02 -31.35
CA ASP A 182 2.01 -21.68 -31.60
C ASP A 182 3.09 -20.63 -31.93
N PHE A 183 3.93 -20.27 -30.96
CA PHE A 183 5.15 -19.50 -31.22
C PHE A 183 6.33 -20.46 -31.37
N GLY A 184 6.68 -20.72 -32.63
CA GLY A 184 7.87 -21.47 -33.00
C GLY A 184 9.13 -20.89 -32.37
N VAL A 185 9.80 -21.72 -31.59
CA VAL A 185 11.22 -21.59 -31.26
C VAL A 185 12.03 -21.65 -32.55
N MET A 186 12.43 -20.49 -33.07
CA MET A 186 13.50 -20.41 -34.08
C MET A 186 14.84 -20.56 -33.36
N ASP A 187 15.38 -21.77 -33.43
CA ASP A 187 16.78 -22.08 -33.18
C ASP A 187 17.63 -21.26 -34.17
N VAL A 188 18.37 -20.27 -33.66
CA VAL A 188 19.34 -19.52 -34.46
C VAL A 188 20.65 -20.28 -34.38
N GLU A 189 20.97 -21.00 -35.46
CA GLU A 189 22.28 -21.61 -35.69
C GLU A 189 23.38 -20.51 -35.63
N GLU A 190 24.31 -20.66 -34.70
CA GLU A 190 25.60 -19.95 -34.70
C GLU A 190 26.41 -20.39 -35.94
N ASP A 191 26.38 -19.58 -37.00
CA ASP A 191 27.32 -19.67 -38.12
C ASP A 191 28.69 -19.15 -37.66
N ASP A 192 29.49 -20.09 -37.17
CA ASP A 192 30.90 -19.94 -36.90
C ASP A 192 31.64 -19.78 -38.24
N ARG A 193 31.81 -18.54 -38.69
CA ARG A 193 32.59 -18.24 -39.90
C ARG A 193 33.55 -17.05 -39.72
N LYS A 194 34.74 -17.44 -39.25
CA LYS A 194 36.08 -17.04 -39.73
C LYS A 194 36.73 -15.76 -39.18
#